data_AF-A0A7W7ACJ3-F1
#
_entry.id   AF-A0A7W7ACJ3-F1
#
_cell.length_a   1.000
_cell.length_b   1.000
_cell.length_c   1.000
_cell.angle_alpha   90.00
_cell.angle_beta   90.00
_cell.angle_gamma   90.00
#
_symmetry.space_group_name_H-M   'P 1'
#
loop_
_entity.id
_entity.type
_entity.pdbx_description
1 polymer ?
#
loop_
_entity_poly.entity_id
_entity_poly.type
_entity_poly.pdbx_seq_one_letter_code
_entity_poly.pdbx_strand_id
1 'polypeptide(L)'
;MKRLIPAALLLSSALAVPALAQGADQGLIDPAGEKVNQLIVYGDDPCPKSEGNTITVCARKEEEERFRIPKPLRDNPNAAVNQAWSQRVKAYETVGNFGTNSCSAVGAGGATGCLSKLIDKAYAEKRNSTDVQFGKLIEEERAKRLQTIDADAAAEQGRVEQIEKEYEARLKREREQAGEQATPPAPVQP
;
A
#
# COMPACT_ATOMS: atom_id res chain seq x y z
N MET A 1 43.12 0.53 -34.90
CA MET A 1 44.19 0.96 -33.97
C MET A 1 43.51 1.16 -32.61
N LYS A 2 43.48 0.25 -31.61
CA LYS A 2 44.56 -0.37 -30.81
C LYS A 2 45.55 0.71 -30.32
N ARG A 3 45.73 1.04 -29.03
CA ARG A 3 45.33 0.38 -27.76
C ARG A 3 45.77 1.26 -26.55
N LEU A 4 45.18 1.02 -25.35
CA LEU A 4 45.71 1.22 -23.97
C LEU A 4 45.68 2.66 -23.40
N ILE A 5 45.30 2.95 -22.14
CA ILE A 5 45.93 2.69 -20.82
C ILE A 5 44.97 3.29 -19.73
N PRO A 6 44.91 2.93 -18.42
CA PRO A 6 45.04 1.65 -17.72
C PRO A 6 43.89 1.37 -16.69
N ALA A 7 43.86 0.14 -16.19
CA ALA A 7 43.18 -0.22 -14.96
C ALA A 7 43.90 0.36 -13.73
N ALA A 8 43.16 0.97 -12.81
CA ALA A 8 43.62 1.28 -11.46
C ALA A 8 42.81 0.45 -10.45
N LEU A 9 43.55 -0.34 -9.68
CA LEU A 9 43.14 -1.13 -8.52
C LEU A 9 42.19 -0.36 -7.59
N LEU A 10 41.07 -0.96 -7.15
CA LEU A 10 40.99 -1.77 -5.93
C LEU A 10 41.66 -1.09 -4.72
N LEU A 11 40.89 -0.27 -4.01
CA LEU A 11 41.09 -0.04 -2.58
C LEU A 11 39.75 -0.18 -1.85
N SER A 12 39.50 -1.42 -1.44
CA SER A 12 38.53 -1.80 -0.44
C SER A 12 38.82 -1.06 0.88
N SER A 13 37.89 -0.24 1.34
CA SER A 13 37.83 0.18 2.75
C SER A 13 36.39 0.13 3.23
N ALA A 14 36.18 -0.84 4.11
CA ALA A 14 34.95 -1.21 4.77
C ALA A 14 34.31 -0.05 5.52
N LEU A 15 33.08 0.29 5.13
CA LEU A 15 32.05 0.71 6.07
C LEU A 15 31.08 -0.45 6.18
N ALA A 16 31.44 -1.41 7.02
CA ALA A 16 30.55 -2.43 7.52
C ALA A 16 29.47 -1.71 8.35
N VAL A 17 28.39 -1.31 7.68
CA VAL A 17 27.11 -1.08 8.34
C VAL A 17 26.71 -2.46 8.87
N PRO A 18 26.53 -2.65 10.18
CA PRO A 18 25.98 -3.90 10.65
C PRO A 18 24.57 -3.96 10.10
N ALA A 19 24.40 -4.80 9.09
CA ALA A 19 23.11 -5.37 8.76
C ALA A 19 22.63 -6.04 10.04
N LEU A 20 21.76 -5.35 10.78
CA LEU A 20 20.84 -5.97 11.71
C LEU A 20 19.88 -6.82 10.88
N ALA A 21 20.42 -7.91 10.33
CA ALA A 21 19.73 -9.17 10.18
C ALA A 21 19.48 -9.72 11.59
N GLN A 22 18.61 -9.05 12.34
CA GLN A 22 17.90 -9.72 13.41
C GLN A 22 16.82 -10.52 12.70
N GLY A 23 17.09 -11.82 12.58
CA GLY A 23 16.09 -12.78 12.15
C GLY A 23 14.79 -12.51 12.88
N ALA A 24 13.71 -12.65 12.12
CA ALA A 24 12.35 -12.67 12.63
C ALA A 24 12.21 -13.80 13.66
N ASP A 25 12.64 -13.55 14.90
CA ASP A 25 12.15 -14.22 16.10
C ASP A 25 10.77 -13.63 16.38
N GLN A 26 9.81 -13.94 15.51
CA GLN A 26 8.39 -13.78 15.80
C GLN A 26 8.01 -14.91 16.75
N GLY A 27 8.61 -14.91 17.95
CA GLY A 27 8.16 -15.76 19.04
C GLY A 27 6.74 -15.33 19.38
N LEU A 28 5.78 -16.23 19.18
CA LEU A 28 4.42 -15.99 19.63
C LEU A 28 4.46 -15.89 21.16
N ILE A 29 4.00 -14.78 21.72
CA ILE A 29 3.87 -14.61 23.17
C ILE A 29 2.48 -15.10 23.54
N ASP A 30 2.41 -16.11 24.40
CA ASP A 30 1.14 -16.62 24.94
C ASP A 30 0.49 -15.55 25.85
N PRO A 31 -0.84 -15.49 26.02
CA PRO A 31 -1.52 -14.63 26.99
C PRO A 31 -0.94 -14.68 28.42
N ALA A 32 -0.22 -15.75 28.81
CA ALA A 32 0.50 -15.83 30.09
C ALA A 32 1.88 -15.14 30.11
N GLY A 33 2.34 -14.53 29.01
CA GLY A 33 3.60 -13.78 28.91
C GLY A 33 4.85 -14.63 28.64
N GLU A 34 4.68 -15.92 28.30
CA GLU A 34 5.77 -16.84 27.99
C GLU A 34 6.13 -16.81 26.50
N LYS A 35 7.42 -16.97 26.19
CA LYS A 35 7.92 -16.95 24.80
C LYS A 35 7.70 -18.33 24.17
N VAL A 36 6.97 -18.44 23.07
CA VAL A 36 6.77 -19.71 22.37
C VAL A 36 7.67 -19.81 21.15
N ASN A 37 8.53 -20.84 21.12
CA ASN A 37 9.37 -21.18 19.98
C ASN A 37 8.80 -22.42 19.28
N GLN A 38 8.36 -22.28 18.03
CA GLN A 38 7.76 -23.37 17.25
C GLN A 38 8.77 -23.90 16.23
N LEU A 39 9.24 -25.13 16.39
CA LEU A 39 10.21 -25.77 15.48
C LEU A 39 9.60 -26.98 14.80
N ILE A 40 9.99 -27.22 13.55
CA ILE A 40 9.62 -28.43 12.81
C ILE A 40 10.80 -29.38 12.84
N VAL A 41 10.61 -30.56 13.41
CA VAL A 41 11.64 -31.60 13.58
C VAL A 41 11.33 -32.77 12.64
N TYR A 42 12.34 -33.34 12.00
CA TYR A 42 12.17 -34.41 11.00
C TYR A 42 12.62 -35.77 11.54
N GLY A 43 11.86 -36.83 11.27
CA GLY A 43 12.16 -38.19 11.70
C GLY A 43 12.31 -38.29 13.22
N ASP A 44 13.48 -38.77 13.67
CA ASP A 44 13.86 -38.92 15.07
C ASP A 44 14.86 -37.87 15.57
N ASP A 45 15.02 -36.76 14.85
CA ASP A 45 15.86 -35.65 15.32
C ASP A 45 15.39 -35.19 16.73
N PRO A 46 16.31 -34.91 17.68
CA PRO A 46 15.92 -34.54 19.03
C PRO A 46 15.30 -33.13 19.06
N CYS A 47 14.10 -33.01 19.64
CA CYS A 47 13.51 -31.71 19.95
C CYS A 47 14.34 -31.03 21.06
N PRO A 48 14.83 -29.79 20.85
CA PRO A 48 15.59 -29.07 21.87
C PRO A 48 14.72 -28.85 23.11
N LYS A 49 15.31 -29.03 24.29
CA LYS A 49 14.60 -28.80 25.56
C LYS A 49 14.27 -27.32 25.71
N SER A 50 13.10 -27.05 26.27
CA SER A 50 12.67 -25.70 26.66
C SER A 50 13.60 -25.18 27.76
N GLU A 51 14.20 -24.00 27.57
CA GLU A 51 15.07 -23.35 28.56
C GLU A 51 14.34 -22.15 29.19
N GLY A 52 14.32 -22.10 30.53
CA GLY A 52 13.74 -20.98 31.29
C GLY A 52 12.26 -20.75 31.02
N ASN A 53 11.88 -19.52 30.66
CA ASN A 53 10.50 -19.07 30.40
C ASN A 53 10.10 -19.18 28.91
N THR A 54 10.67 -20.14 28.18
CA THR A 54 10.41 -20.35 26.75
C THR A 54 9.82 -21.73 26.52
N ILE A 55 8.60 -21.80 25.99
CA ILE A 55 7.96 -23.07 25.58
C ILE A 55 8.45 -23.42 24.17
N THR A 56 9.17 -24.53 24.03
CA THR A 56 9.54 -25.09 22.73
C THR A 56 8.51 -26.12 22.29
N VAL A 57 7.72 -25.81 21.26
CA VAL A 57 6.76 -26.74 20.66
C VAL A 57 7.35 -27.31 19.38
N CYS A 58 7.62 -28.62 19.37
CA CYS A 58 8.14 -29.32 18.21
C CYS A 58 7.02 -30.03 17.43
N ALA A 59 6.77 -29.61 16.20
CA ALA A 59 5.94 -30.34 15.26
C ALA A 59 6.80 -31.38 14.54
N ARG A 60 6.56 -32.67 14.78
CA ARG A 60 7.31 -33.77 14.14
C ARG A 60 6.75 -34.06 12.74
N LYS A 61 7.64 -34.20 11.76
CA LYS A 61 7.34 -34.65 10.39
C LYS A 61 8.19 -35.85 10.04
N GLU A 62 7.73 -36.69 9.11
CA GLU A 62 8.48 -37.85 8.60
C GLU A 62 9.81 -37.42 7.95
N GLU A 63 10.81 -38.30 7.94
CA GLU A 63 12.13 -38.02 7.33
C GLU A 63 12.02 -37.71 5.83
N GLU A 64 11.08 -38.36 5.13
CA GLU A 64 10.80 -38.13 3.71
C GLU A 64 10.35 -36.68 3.42
N GLU A 65 9.81 -35.96 4.42
CA GLU A 65 9.38 -34.56 4.29
C GLU A 65 10.56 -33.57 4.35
N ARG A 66 11.78 -34.01 4.69
CA ARG A 66 12.98 -33.14 4.78
C ARG A 66 13.43 -32.60 3.43
N PHE A 67 13.30 -33.41 2.38
CA PHE A 67 13.75 -33.09 1.02
C PHE A 67 12.60 -32.89 0.03
N ARG A 68 11.35 -32.96 0.51
CA ARG A 68 10.14 -32.84 -0.32
C ARG A 68 9.54 -31.46 -0.18
N ILE A 69 8.88 -30.97 -1.24
CA ILE A 69 8.07 -29.75 -1.18
C ILE A 69 7.06 -29.90 -0.03
N PRO A 70 6.94 -28.93 0.89
CA PRO A 70 6.00 -29.01 2.01
C PRO A 70 4.58 -29.35 1.53
N LYS A 71 3.87 -30.22 2.26
CA LYS A 71 2.46 -30.58 1.97
C LYS A 71 1.56 -29.42 1.50
N PRO A 72 1.52 -28.23 2.15
CA PRO A 72 0.65 -27.14 1.71
C PRO A 72 1.02 -26.53 0.34
N LEU A 73 2.23 -26.78 -0.15
CA LEU A 73 2.71 -26.31 -1.45
C LEU A 73 2.73 -27.42 -2.52
N ARG A 74 2.27 -28.64 -2.17
CA ARG A 74 2.16 -29.75 -3.13
C ARG A 74 0.95 -29.62 -4.03
N ASP A 75 -0.08 -28.92 -3.56
CA ASP A 75 -1.30 -28.76 -4.33
C ASP A 75 -1.06 -27.86 -5.54
N ASN A 76 -1.70 -28.21 -6.65
CA ASN A 76 -1.66 -27.37 -7.83
C ASN A 76 -2.56 -26.13 -7.59
N PRO A 77 -2.00 -24.91 -7.52
CA PRO A 77 -2.81 -23.71 -7.32
C PRO A 77 -3.80 -23.48 -8.48
N ASN A 78 -3.55 -24.08 -9.64
CA ASN A 78 -4.42 -24.01 -10.82
C ASN A 78 -5.42 -25.17 -10.93
N ALA A 79 -5.51 -26.05 -9.91
CA ALA A 79 -6.51 -27.11 -9.92
C ALA A 79 -7.93 -26.52 -9.94
N ALA A 80 -8.84 -27.14 -10.71
CA ALA A 80 -10.21 -26.66 -10.84
C ALA A 80 -10.97 -26.59 -9.49
N VAL A 81 -10.63 -27.47 -8.55
CA VAL A 81 -11.19 -27.46 -7.18
C VAL A 81 -10.85 -26.19 -6.40
N ASN A 82 -9.72 -25.54 -6.73
CA ASN A 82 -9.26 -24.31 -6.10
C ASN A 82 -9.82 -23.06 -6.79
N GLN A 83 -10.53 -23.21 -7.92
CA GLN A 83 -11.14 -22.10 -8.65
C GLN A 83 -12.57 -21.84 -8.17
N ALA A 84 -12.90 -20.55 -8.01
CA ALA A 84 -14.26 -20.11 -7.72
C ALA A 84 -15.26 -20.71 -8.73
N TRP A 85 -16.42 -21.15 -8.24
CA TRP A 85 -17.43 -21.82 -9.09
C TRP A 85 -17.83 -20.99 -10.31
N SER A 86 -17.98 -19.67 -10.15
CA SER A 86 -18.30 -18.76 -11.25
C SER A 86 -17.24 -18.76 -12.37
N GLN A 87 -15.96 -18.92 -12.03
CA GLN A 87 -14.88 -19.02 -13.03
C GLN A 87 -14.96 -20.36 -13.78
N ARG A 88 -15.31 -21.44 -13.08
CA ARG A 88 -15.54 -22.75 -13.71
C ARG A 88 -16.72 -22.72 -14.68
N VAL A 89 -17.83 -22.07 -14.32
CA VAL A 89 -19.00 -21.91 -15.20
C VAL A 89 -18.64 -21.14 -16.47
N LYS A 90 -17.91 -20.02 -16.36
CA LYS A 90 -17.41 -19.27 -17.53
C LYS A 90 -16.51 -20.09 -18.45
N ALA A 91 -15.69 -20.98 -17.88
CA ALA A 91 -14.87 -21.87 -18.68
C ALA A 91 -15.72 -22.85 -19.52
N TYR A 92 -16.85 -23.33 -18.97
CA TYR A 92 -17.76 -24.19 -19.72
C TYR A 92 -18.41 -23.49 -20.92
N GLU A 93 -18.68 -22.18 -20.85
CA GLU A 93 -19.20 -21.40 -21.99
C GLU A 93 -18.24 -21.37 -23.19
N THR A 94 -16.94 -21.57 -22.95
CA THR A 94 -15.92 -21.58 -24.00
C THR A 94 -15.72 -22.95 -24.64
N VAL A 95 -16.26 -24.03 -24.05
CA VAL A 95 -16.18 -25.38 -24.61
C VAL A 95 -17.05 -25.44 -25.86
N GLY A 96 -16.45 -25.75 -27.01
CA GLY A 96 -17.14 -25.75 -28.31
C GLY A 96 -17.00 -24.44 -29.10
N ASN A 97 -16.40 -23.39 -28.51
CA ASN A 97 -16.09 -22.17 -29.24
C ASN A 97 -14.84 -22.39 -30.12
N PHE A 98 -15.06 -22.67 -31.40
CA PHE A 98 -14.03 -22.88 -32.42
C PHE A 98 -14.25 -21.93 -33.60
N GLY A 99 -13.17 -21.40 -34.18
CA GLY A 99 -13.21 -20.47 -35.32
C GLY A 99 -12.58 -19.11 -35.02
N THR A 100 -12.83 -18.12 -35.89
CA THR A 100 -12.28 -16.77 -35.77
C THR A 100 -12.67 -16.13 -34.43
N ASN A 101 -11.71 -15.50 -33.74
CA ASN A 101 -11.88 -14.91 -32.40
C ASN A 101 -12.12 -15.89 -31.24
N SER A 102 -12.18 -17.21 -31.48
CA SER A 102 -12.00 -18.19 -30.41
C SER A 102 -10.52 -18.25 -30.02
N CYS A 103 -10.16 -18.51 -28.77
CA CYS A 103 -8.77 -18.84 -28.40
C CYS A 103 -8.61 -20.37 -28.36
N SER A 104 -8.73 -20.99 -29.53
CA SER A 104 -8.68 -22.45 -29.67
C SER A 104 -7.64 -22.89 -30.70
N ALA A 105 -7.05 -24.06 -30.47
CA ALA A 105 -6.11 -24.71 -31.39
C ALA A 105 -6.82 -25.38 -32.59
N VAL A 106 -8.15 -25.45 -32.58
CA VAL A 106 -8.95 -26.11 -33.62
C VAL A 106 -9.79 -25.07 -34.36
N GLY A 107 -9.75 -25.09 -35.69
CA GLY A 107 -10.48 -24.18 -36.58
C GLY A 107 -9.66 -23.00 -37.10
N ALA A 108 -10.02 -22.50 -38.29
CA ALA A 108 -9.38 -21.34 -38.89
C ALA A 108 -9.66 -20.08 -38.05
N GLY A 109 -8.65 -19.24 -37.83
CA GLY A 109 -8.80 -17.97 -37.12
C GLY A 109 -8.77 -18.05 -35.58
N GLY A 110 -8.56 -19.23 -34.98
CA GLY A 110 -8.45 -19.36 -33.50
C GLY A 110 -7.22 -18.67 -32.89
N ALA A 111 -6.19 -18.40 -33.69
CA ALA A 111 -5.03 -17.64 -33.22
C ALA A 111 -5.37 -16.18 -32.89
N THR A 112 -6.34 -15.57 -33.59
CA THR A 112 -6.69 -14.16 -33.37
C THR A 112 -7.35 -13.93 -32.02
N GLY A 113 -8.17 -14.88 -31.54
CA GLY A 113 -8.77 -14.80 -30.21
C GLY A 113 -7.75 -14.95 -29.08
N CYS A 114 -6.73 -15.79 -29.27
CA CYS A 114 -5.65 -15.90 -28.29
C CYS A 114 -4.79 -14.64 -28.23
N LEU A 115 -4.53 -13.99 -29.38
CA LEU A 115 -3.84 -12.70 -29.40
C LEU A 115 -4.62 -11.64 -28.61
N SER A 116 -5.92 -11.49 -28.86
CA SER A 116 -6.78 -10.55 -28.11
C SER A 116 -6.75 -10.83 -26.61
N LYS A 117 -6.87 -12.11 -26.21
CA LYS A 117 -6.81 -12.51 -24.80
C LYS A 117 -5.46 -12.19 -24.14
N LEU A 118 -4.35 -12.33 -24.87
CA LEU A 118 -3.02 -11.97 -24.37
C LEU A 118 -2.88 -10.45 -24.21
N ILE A 119 -3.41 -9.68 -25.16
CA ILE A 119 -3.46 -8.22 -25.10
C ILE A 119 -4.27 -7.78 -23.87
N ASP A 120 -5.47 -8.32 -23.69
CA ASP A 120 -6.35 -8.00 -22.56
C ASP A 120 -5.68 -8.29 -21.22
N LYS A 121 -4.99 -9.45 -21.12
CA LYS A 121 -4.22 -9.80 -19.92
C LYS A 121 -3.09 -8.81 -19.66
N ALA A 122 -2.31 -8.44 -20.67
CA ALA A 122 -1.22 -7.47 -20.52
C ALA A 122 -1.73 -6.09 -20.04
N TYR A 123 -2.87 -5.62 -20.58
CA TYR A 123 -3.48 -4.38 -20.11
C TYR A 123 -4.11 -4.50 -18.72
N ALA A 124 -4.66 -5.66 -18.35
CA ALA A 124 -5.17 -5.92 -17.01
C ALA A 124 -4.03 -5.91 -15.97
N GLU A 125 -2.90 -6.56 -16.27
CA GLU A 125 -1.70 -6.53 -15.45
C GLU A 125 -1.16 -5.11 -15.29
N LYS A 126 -1.10 -4.33 -16.39
CA LYS A 126 -0.70 -2.91 -16.32
C LYS A 126 -1.63 -2.06 -15.46
N ARG A 127 -2.95 -2.29 -15.51
CA ARG A 127 -3.93 -1.58 -14.66
C ARG A 127 -3.80 -1.95 -13.18
N ASN A 128 -3.41 -3.20 -12.91
CA ASN A 128 -3.19 -3.72 -11.57
C ASN A 128 -1.73 -3.60 -11.13
N SER A 129 -0.88 -2.93 -11.90
CA SER A 129 0.52 -2.79 -11.54
C SER A 129 0.65 -1.96 -10.27
N THR A 130 1.63 -2.35 -9.46
CA THR A 130 1.90 -1.74 -8.17
C THR A 130 2.09 -0.22 -8.27
N ASP A 131 2.75 0.27 -9.32
CA ASP A 131 2.96 1.71 -9.56
C ASP A 131 1.65 2.48 -9.76
N VAL A 132 0.71 1.91 -10.53
CA VAL A 132 -0.61 2.53 -10.77
C VAL A 132 -1.44 2.53 -9.50
N GLN A 133 -1.41 1.44 -8.73
CA GLN A 133 -2.14 1.36 -7.47
C GLN A 133 -1.57 2.33 -6.42
N PHE A 134 -0.23 2.43 -6.31
CA PHE A 134 0.41 3.43 -5.46
C PHE A 134 0.10 4.86 -5.91
N GLY A 135 0.06 5.13 -7.21
CA GLY A 135 -0.35 6.43 -7.76
C GLY A 135 -1.74 6.85 -7.27
N LYS A 136 -2.72 5.94 -7.32
CA LYS A 136 -4.08 6.20 -6.82
C LYS A 136 -4.11 6.49 -5.33
N LEU A 137 -3.38 5.70 -4.53
CA LEU A 137 -3.29 5.93 -3.08
C LEU A 137 -2.67 7.29 -2.77
N ILE A 138 -1.64 7.70 -3.52
CA ILE A 138 -1.01 9.02 -3.36
C ILE A 138 -1.99 10.14 -3.74
N GLU A 139 -2.76 9.97 -4.82
CA GLU A 139 -3.79 10.93 -5.24
C GLU A 139 -4.89 11.07 -4.19
N GLU A 140 -5.37 9.95 -3.62
CA GLU A 140 -6.35 9.94 -2.54
C GLU A 140 -5.83 10.67 -1.29
N GLU A 141 -4.58 10.41 -0.88
CA GLU A 141 -3.96 11.11 0.25
C GLU A 141 -3.73 12.60 -0.04
N ARG A 142 -3.36 12.96 -1.27
CA ARG A 142 -3.25 14.36 -1.69
C ARG A 142 -4.62 15.05 -1.60
N ALA A 143 -5.70 14.39 -2.03
CA ALA A 143 -7.05 14.92 -1.94
C ALA A 143 -7.46 15.16 -0.48
N LYS A 144 -7.15 14.24 0.45
CA LYS A 144 -7.39 14.44 1.89
C LYS A 144 -6.64 15.65 2.44
N ARG A 145 -5.36 15.81 2.10
CA ARG A 145 -4.56 16.97 2.53
C ARG A 145 -5.12 18.29 1.98
N LEU A 146 -5.55 18.30 0.71
CA LEU A 146 -6.18 19.47 0.10
C LEU A 146 -7.49 19.83 0.83
N GLN A 147 -8.32 18.85 1.18
CA GLN A 147 -9.55 19.10 1.94
C GLN A 147 -9.28 19.75 3.30
N THR A 148 -8.23 19.33 4.02
CA THR A 148 -7.82 19.98 5.27
C THR A 148 -7.40 21.43 5.03
N ILE A 149 -6.58 21.68 4.01
CA ILE A 149 -6.13 23.04 3.66
C ILE A 149 -7.31 23.95 3.30
N ASP A 150 -8.27 23.45 2.52
CA ASP A 150 -9.45 24.23 2.13
C ASP A 150 -10.33 24.57 3.34
N ALA A 151 -10.47 23.64 4.29
CA ALA A 151 -11.21 23.87 5.54
C ALA A 151 -10.51 24.92 6.43
N ASP A 152 -9.19 24.81 6.60
CA ASP A 152 -8.41 25.77 7.38
C ASP A 152 -8.41 27.16 6.73
N ALA A 153 -8.29 27.22 5.40
CA ALA A 153 -8.40 28.47 4.65
C ALA A 153 -9.77 29.12 4.83
N ALA A 154 -10.87 28.35 4.75
CA ALA A 154 -12.21 28.87 4.98
C ALA A 154 -12.40 29.43 6.40
N ALA A 155 -11.85 28.75 7.42
CA ALA A 155 -11.89 29.22 8.80
C ALA A 155 -11.12 30.54 8.99
N GLU A 156 -9.92 30.65 8.41
CA GLU A 156 -9.12 31.88 8.48
C GLU A 156 -9.77 33.04 7.71
N GLN A 157 -10.32 32.79 6.52
CA GLN A 157 -11.08 33.81 5.78
C GLN A 157 -12.25 34.34 6.62
N GLY A 158 -13.02 33.45 7.25
CA GLY A 158 -14.10 33.86 8.16
C GLY A 158 -13.61 34.70 9.35
N ARG A 159 -12.44 34.38 9.90
CA ARG A 159 -11.82 35.16 10.99
C ARG A 159 -11.40 36.55 10.53
N VAL A 160 -10.79 36.66 9.34
CA VAL A 160 -10.39 37.95 8.75
C VAL A 160 -11.62 38.82 8.49
N GLU A 161 -12.69 38.27 7.91
CA GLU A 161 -13.92 39.03 7.66
C GLU A 161 -14.58 39.56 8.94
N GLN A 162 -14.50 38.81 10.06
CA GLN A 162 -14.99 39.28 11.35
C GLN A 162 -14.16 40.47 11.86
N ILE A 163 -12.83 40.35 11.78
CA ILE A 163 -11.91 41.44 12.19
C ILE A 163 -12.14 42.69 11.35
N GLU A 164 -12.35 42.55 10.04
CA GLU A 164 -12.67 43.67 9.14
C GLU A 164 -13.99 44.35 9.52
N LYS A 165 -15.06 43.59 9.79
CA LYS A 165 -16.35 44.14 10.26
C LYS A 165 -16.21 44.89 11.57
N GLU A 166 -15.44 44.37 12.53
CA GLU A 166 -15.19 45.04 13.80
C GLU A 166 -14.39 46.34 13.62
N TYR A 167 -13.41 46.34 12.72
CA TYR A 167 -12.63 47.52 12.36
C TYR A 167 -13.51 48.60 11.72
N GLU A 168 -14.34 48.24 10.74
CA GLU A 168 -15.27 49.16 10.10
C GLU A 168 -16.28 49.75 11.10
N ALA A 169 -16.81 48.94 12.02
CA ALA A 169 -17.73 49.40 13.06
C ALA A 169 -17.06 50.38 14.04
N ARG A 170 -15.79 50.15 14.40
CA ARG A 170 -14.99 51.11 15.18
C ARG A 170 -14.79 52.42 14.42
N LEU A 171 -14.38 52.35 13.16
CA LEU A 171 -14.17 53.53 12.32
C LEU A 171 -15.46 54.35 12.15
N LYS A 172 -16.61 53.67 11.99
CA LYS A 172 -17.91 54.33 11.90
C LYS A 172 -18.27 55.07 13.18
N ARG A 173 -18.10 54.45 14.35
CA ARG A 173 -18.32 55.08 15.66
C ARG A 173 -17.43 56.31 15.86
N GLU A 174 -16.16 56.23 15.47
CA GLU A 174 -15.23 57.36 15.53
C GLU A 174 -15.67 58.52 14.62
N ARG A 175 -16.15 58.24 13.39
CA ARG A 175 -16.68 59.26 12.47
C ARG A 175 -17.95 59.93 13.00
N GLU A 176 -18.86 59.14 13.58
CA GLU A 176 -20.09 59.66 14.18
C GLU A 176 -19.77 60.57 15.39
N GLN A 177 -18.83 60.15 16.25
CA GLN A 177 -18.36 60.98 17.38
C GLN A 177 -17.68 62.28 16.93
N ALA A 178 -16.87 62.23 15.86
CA ALA A 178 -16.24 63.42 15.30
C ALA A 178 -17.26 64.40 14.66
N GLY A 179 -18.35 63.88 14.09
CA GLY A 179 -19.46 64.68 13.57
C GLY A 179 -20.30 65.34 14.66
N GLU A 180 -20.59 64.63 15.75
CA GLU A 180 -21.33 65.16 16.91
C GLU A 180 -20.58 66.32 17.58
N GLN A 181 -19.25 66.20 17.70
CA GLN A 181 -18.36 67.23 18.27
C GLN A 181 -18.21 68.49 17.39
N ALA A 182 -18.65 68.44 16.13
CA ALA A 182 -18.63 69.59 15.21
C ALA A 182 -19.91 70.46 15.27
N THR A 183 -20.91 70.10 16.10
CA THR A 183 -22.14 70.90 16.26
C THR A 183 -21.90 72.04 17.27
N PRO A 184 -21.95 73.33 16.88
CA PRO A 184 -21.63 74.44 17.79
C PRO A 184 -22.72 74.66 18.86
N PRO A 185 -22.39 75.11 20.08
CA PRO A 185 -23.40 75.46 21.08
C PRO A 185 -24.25 76.65 20.61
N ALA A 186 -25.57 76.57 20.84
CA ALA A 186 -26.54 77.59 20.46
C ALA A 186 -26.21 78.98 21.05
N PRO A 187 -26.44 80.08 20.30
CA PRO A 187 -25.98 81.41 20.71
C PRO A 187 -26.82 81.92 21.89
N VAL A 188 -26.14 82.24 22.99
CA VAL A 188 -26.71 82.94 24.15
C VAL A 188 -26.85 84.42 23.77
N GLN A 189 -28.08 84.93 23.75
CA GLN A 189 -28.43 86.33 23.46
C GLN A 189 -28.60 87.14 24.77
N PRO A 190 -28.55 88.50 24.70
CA PRO A 190 -27.74 89.36 25.57
C PRO A 190 -28.26 89.59 26.99
#